data_AF-W9T7F7-F1
#
_entry.id   AF-W9T7F7-F1
#
_cell.length_a   1.000
_cell.length_b   1.000
_cell.length_c   1.000
_cell.angle_alpha   90.00
_cell.angle_beta   90.00
_cell.angle_gamma   90.00
#
_symmetry.space_group_name_H-M   'P 1'
#
loop_
_entity.id
_entity.type
_entity.pdbx_description
1 polymer ?
#
loop_
_entity_poly.entity_id
_entity_poly.type
_entity_poly.pdbx_seq_one_letter_code
_entity_poly.pdbx_strand_id
1 'polypeptide(L)' 'MTPAIDLLKKARAEHRVHAYEHDPKSASYGLEAAEKLGLEPARVFKTLLACSEKNELLVAVVPVAGTLDLKAWRRRRE' A
#
# COMPACT_ATOMS: atom_id res chain seq x y z
N MET A 1 -12.20 4.70 13.93
CA MET A 1 -10.78 5.08 13.74
C MET A 1 -10.00 3.80 13.44
N THR A 2 -9.01 3.82 12.54
CA THR A 2 -8.26 2.61 12.18
C THR A 2 -6.98 2.46 13.00
N PRO A 3 -6.48 1.24 13.24
CA PRO A 3 -5.23 1.02 13.97
C PRO A 3 -4.02 1.77 13.40
N ALA A 4 -3.99 1.96 12.08
CA ALA A 4 -2.92 2.73 11.41
C ALA A 4 -2.92 4.21 11.82
N ILE A 5 -4.09 4.86 11.85
CA ILE A 5 -4.20 6.27 12.27
C ILE A 5 -3.86 6.41 13.76
N ASP A 6 -4.32 5.48 14.59
CA ASP A 6 -4.03 5.49 16.03
C ASP A 6 -2.53 5.34 16.30
N LEU A 7 -1.83 4.50 15.53
CA LEU A 7 -0.38 4.36 15.61
C LEU A 7 0.36 5.66 15.22
N LEU A 8 -0.04 6.30 14.12
CA LEU A 8 0.56 7.57 13.67
C LEU A 8 0.38 8.67 14.71
N LYS A 9 -0.81 8.76 15.31
CA LYS A 9 -1.10 9.70 16.41
C LYS A 9 -0.21 9.45 17.63
N LYS A 10 -0.07 8.20 18.04
CA LYS A 10 0.82 7.81 19.16
C LYS A 10 2.28 8.17 18.87
N ALA A 11 2.73 7.94 17.65
CA ALA A 11 4.08 8.28 17.20
C ALA A 11 4.29 9.78 16.95
N ARG A 12 3.23 10.61 17.00
CA ARG A 12 3.24 12.03 16.63
C ARG A 12 3.82 12.28 15.23
N ALA A 13 3.60 11.34 14.32
CA ALA A 13 4.01 11.47 12.93
C ALA A 13 3.05 12.44 12.23
N GLU A 14 3.60 13.41 11.49
CA GLU A 14 2.80 14.28 10.64
C GLU A 14 2.11 13.45 9.56
N HIS A 15 0.79 13.58 9.47
CA HIS A 15 -0.01 12.85 8.49
C HIS A 15 -1.30 13.59 8.17
N ARG A 16 -1.84 13.34 6.97
CA ARG A 16 -3.15 13.79 6.55
C ARG A 16 -3.97 12.61 6.08
N VAL A 17 -5.24 12.55 6.52
CA VAL A 17 -6.18 11.55 6.05
C VAL A 17 -6.86 12.07 4.79
N HIS A 18 -6.75 11.29 3.70
CA HIS A 18 -7.47 11.55 2.45
C HIS A 18 -8.62 10.54 2.34
N ALA A 19 -9.86 11.04 2.34
CA ALA A 19 -11.07 10.22 2.21
C ALA A 19 -11.65 10.36 0.81
N TYR A 20 -12.16 9.25 0.26
CA TYR A 20 -12.90 9.20 -1.00
C TYR A 20 -14.02 8.16 -0.87
N GLU A 21 -15.06 8.29 -1.67
CA GLU A 21 -16.12 7.28 -1.76
C GLU A 21 -15.64 6.10 -2.60
N HIS A 22 -15.65 4.88 -2.08
CA HIS A 22 -15.26 3.68 -2.81
C HIS A 22 -16.47 3.06 -3.55
N ASP A 23 -16.29 2.69 -4.81
CA ASP A 23 -17.25 1.87 -5.55
C ASP A 23 -16.91 0.38 -5.34
N PRO A 24 -17.81 -0.42 -4.74
CA PRO A 24 -17.59 -1.86 -4.53
C PRO A 24 -17.31 -2.66 -5.80
N LYS A 25 -17.63 -2.13 -6.99
CA LYS A 25 -17.36 -2.77 -8.28
C LYS A 25 -15.94 -2.50 -8.79
N SER A 26 -15.18 -1.64 -8.13
CA SER A 26 -13.82 -1.28 -8.52
C SER A 26 -12.87 -2.48 -8.42
N ALA A 27 -12.13 -2.73 -9.49
CA ALA A 27 -11.17 -3.83 -9.56
C ALA A 27 -9.88 -3.56 -8.77
N SER A 28 -9.59 -2.31 -8.40
CA SER A 28 -8.36 -1.93 -7.72
C SER A 28 -8.56 -0.71 -6.83
N TYR A 29 -8.60 -0.95 -5.52
CA TYR A 29 -8.65 0.10 -4.49
C TYR A 29 -7.57 1.17 -4.65
N GLY A 30 -6.36 0.76 -5.07
CA GLY A 30 -5.22 1.66 -5.18
C GLY A 30 -5.32 2.64 -6.35
N LEU A 31 -5.73 2.14 -7.52
CA LEU A 31 -5.88 2.98 -8.71
C LEU A 31 -7.09 3.91 -8.57
N GLU A 32 -8.20 3.39 -8.05
CA GLU A 32 -9.38 4.18 -7.76
C GLU A 32 -9.09 5.33 -6.78
N ALA A 33 -8.32 5.05 -5.72
CA ALA A 33 -7.91 6.10 -4.79
C ALA A 33 -7.11 7.20 -5.49
N ALA A 34 -6.20 6.83 -6.41
CA ALA A 34 -5.42 7.79 -7.17
C ALA A 34 -6.31 8.66 -8.06
N GLU A 35 -7.25 8.06 -8.79
CA GLU A 35 -8.19 8.76 -9.65
C GLU A 35 -9.11 9.70 -8.88
N LYS A 36 -9.80 9.19 -7.84
CA LYS A 36 -10.78 9.97 -7.07
C LYS A 36 -10.17 11.10 -6.24
N LEU A 37 -8.91 10.94 -5.84
CA LEU A 37 -8.18 11.98 -5.10
C LEU A 37 -7.33 12.89 -6.00
N GLY A 38 -7.30 12.65 -7.32
CA GLY A 38 -6.48 13.42 -8.26
C GLY A 38 -4.98 13.31 -8.00
N LEU A 39 -4.52 12.15 -7.55
CA LEU A 39 -3.13 11.89 -7.21
C LEU A 39 -2.43 11.11 -8.33
N GLU A 40 -1.13 11.36 -8.50
CA GLU A 40 -0.32 10.59 -9.44
C GLU A 40 -0.20 9.12 -8.98
N PRO A 41 -0.54 8.12 -9.82
CA PRO A 41 -0.49 6.70 -9.44
C PRO A 41 0.88 6.21 -8.96
N ALA A 42 1.97 6.86 -9.35
CA ALA A 42 3.32 6.56 -8.87
C ALA A 42 3.55 6.96 -7.39
N ARG A 43 2.73 7.89 -6.88
CA ARG A 43 2.78 8.41 -5.50
C ARG A 43 1.74 7.76 -4.57
N VAL A 44 0.89 6.90 -5.12
CA VAL A 44 -0.05 6.08 -4.35
C VAL A 44 0.53 4.67 -4.26
N PHE A 45 0.56 4.10 -3.06
CA PHE A 45 1.18 2.82 -2.79
C PHE A 45 0.16 1.78 -2.33
N LYS A 46 0.38 0.53 -2.73
CA LYS A 46 -0.31 -0.65 -2.20
C LYS A 46 0.64 -1.43 -1.30
N THR A 47 0.08 -1.98 -0.23
CA THR A 47 0.78 -2.86 0.70
C THR A 47 0.41 -4.31 0.38
N LEU A 48 1.41 -5.14 0.09
CA LEU A 48 1.24 -6.55 -0.22
C LEU A 48 1.89 -7.41 0.85
N LEU A 49 1.21 -8.49 1.23
CA LEU A 49 1.77 -9.56 2.04
C LEU A 49 2.23 -10.68 1.12
N ALA A 50 3.43 -11.18 1.36
CA ALA A 50 3.96 -12.35 0.67
C ALA A 50 4.47 -13.35 1.72
N CYS A 51 4.35 -14.63 1.41
CA CYS A 51 4.92 -15.70 2.22
C CYS A 51 6.14 -16.27 1.52
N SER A 52 7.24 -16.45 2.25
CA SER A 52 8.42 -17.14 1.73
C SER A 52 8.26 -18.66 1.80
N GLU A 53 9.15 -19.38 1.13
CA GLU A 53 9.22 -20.86 1.22
C GLU A 53 9.50 -21.36 2.64
N LYS A 54 10.12 -20.53 3.49
CA LYS A 54 10.37 -20.82 4.91
C LYS A 54 9.20 -20.40 5.81
N ASN A 55 8.05 -20.07 5.23
CA ASN A 55 6.84 -19.61 5.91
C ASN A 55 6.99 -18.27 6.66
N GLU A 56 8.00 -17.47 6.30
CA GLU A 56 8.14 -16.10 6.81
C GLU A 56 7.20 -15.16 6.06
N LEU A 57 6.43 -14.37 6.79
CA LEU A 57 5.60 -13.31 6.21
C LEU A 57 6.43 -12.05 5.98
N LEU A 58 6.21 -11.46 4.81
CA LEU A 58 6.94 -10.31 4.33
C LEU A 58 5.95 -9.26 3.85
N VAL A 59 6.27 -8.00 4.09
CA VAL A 59 5.45 -6.86 3.68
C VAL A 59 6.20 -6.07 2.61
N ALA A 60 5.56 -5.84 1.48
CA ALA A 60 6.07 -5.01 0.40
C ALA A 60 5.17 -3.80 0.19
N VAL A 61 5.76 -2.61 0.12
CA VAL A 61 5.07 -1.36 -0.21
C VAL A 61 5.53 -0.95 -1.61
N VAL A 62 4.61 -0.98 -2.57
CA VAL A 62 4.92 -0.73 -3.99
C VAL A 62 3.93 0.26 -4.60
N PRO A 63 4.33 1.06 -5.61
CA PRO A 63 3.39 1.95 -6.30
C PRO A 63 2.21 1.18 -6.90
N VAL A 64 1.02 1.79 -6.91
CA VAL A 64 -0.18 1.15 -7.47
C VAL A 64 -0.08 0.95 -8.98
N ALA A 65 0.69 1.81 -9.66
CA ALA A 65 1.01 1.71 -11.08
C ALA A 65 1.91 0.50 -11.42
N GLY A 66 2.60 -0.08 -10.43
CA GLY A 66 3.55 -1.17 -10.63
C GLY A 66 3.06 -2.53 -10.13
N THR A 67 3.86 -3.55 -10.40
CA THR A 67 3.71 -4.91 -9.87
C THR A 67 4.93 -5.29 -9.02
N LEU A 68 4.73 -6.17 -8.05
CA LEU A 68 5.82 -6.67 -7.21
C LEU A 68 6.56 -7.78 -7.97
N ASP A 69 7.83 -7.55 -8.29
CA ASP A 69 8.73 -8.59 -8.79
C ASP A 69 9.34 -9.36 -7.61
N LEU A 70 8.80 -10.56 -7.35
CA LEU A 70 9.23 -11.43 -6.26
C LEU A 70 10.68 -11.90 -6.40
N LYS A 71 11.21 -12.04 -7.63
CA LYS A 71 12.57 -12.49 -7.89
C LYS A 71 13.57 -11.36 -7.60
N ALA A 72 13.28 -10.15 -8.06
CA ALA A 72 14.07 -8.97 -7.75
C ALA A 72 14.04 -8.68 -6.24
N TRP A 73 12.88 -8.84 -5.60
CA TRP A 73 12.73 -8.60 -4.17
C TRP A 73 13.48 -9.61 -3.30
N ARG A 74 13.49 -10.91 -3.67
CA ARG A 74 14.32 -11.92 -3.00
C ARG A 74 15.81 -11.56 -3.06
N ARG A 75 16.32 -11.18 -4.25
CA ARG A 75 17.74 -10.82 -4.44
C ARG A 75 18.20 -9.59 -3.64
N ARG A 76 17.31 -8.65 -3.33
CA ARG A 76 17.67 -7.46 -2.53
C ARG A 76 17.83 -7.76 -1.04
N ARG A 77 17.49 -8.97 -0.59
CA ARG A 77 17.52 -9.39 0.82
C ARG A 77 18.65 -10.35 1.15
N GLU A 78 19.39 -10.83 0.14
CA GLU A 78 20.64 -11.60 0.27
C GLU A 78 21.83 -10.65 0.33
#